data_AF-A0A5E4E7U7-F1
#
_entry.id   AF-A0A5E4E7U7-F1
#
_cell.length_a   1.000
_cell.length_b   1.000
_cell.length_c   1.000
_cell.angle_alpha   90.00
_cell.angle_beta   90.00
_cell.angle_gamma   90.00
#
_symmetry.space_group_name_H-M   'P 1'
#
loop_
_entity.id
_entity.type
_entity.pdbx_description
1 polymer ?
#
loop_
_entity_poly.entity_id
_entity_poly.type
_entity_poly.pdbx_seq_one_letter_code
_entity_poly.pdbx_strand_id
1 'polypeptide(L)'
;MSESVECNVSGTLSFEHCEKVDPRERLIGRGLIKIILGFLAGPEVNMPVKERHEVARSIVVLSVYKSDKPIQVCYQLKPSASTTVEVEKLKLVLWEKNSPHLLIDELGYEDGKDDLEFVASFADELSRGQLAQVRPTAADALSKIIQMGYMFHFNENEVMFLLMKENLELLVEDVKFLDSAFL
;
A
#
# COMPACT_ATOMS: atom_id res chain seq x y z
N MET A 1 25.40 -17.32 0.69
CA MET A 1 24.13 -18.03 0.91
C MET A 1 23.44 -17.29 2.04
N SER A 2 22.54 -16.35 1.74
CA SER A 2 21.77 -15.66 2.78
C SER A 2 20.64 -16.58 3.19
N GLU A 3 20.61 -16.97 4.47
CA GLU A 3 19.45 -17.64 5.05
C GLU A 3 18.23 -16.74 4.91
N SER A 4 17.21 -17.25 4.21
CA SER A 4 15.93 -16.57 4.06
C SER A 4 15.26 -16.50 5.43
N VAL A 5 15.10 -15.28 5.96
CA VAL A 5 14.43 -15.06 7.24
C VAL A 5 12.92 -15.22 7.02
N GLU A 6 12.33 -16.22 7.65
CA GLU A 6 10.89 -16.44 7.61
C GLU A 6 10.21 -15.50 8.62
N CYS A 7 9.38 -14.60 8.11
CA CYS A 7 8.64 -13.60 8.89
C CYS A 7 7.16 -13.98 8.91
N ASN A 8 6.75 -14.62 10.01
CA ASN A 8 5.37 -14.98 10.26
C ASN A 8 4.71 -13.89 11.11
N VAL A 9 3.60 -13.35 10.59
CA VAL A 9 2.76 -12.39 11.29
C VAL A 9 1.65 -13.20 11.95
N SER A 10 1.79 -13.50 13.24
CA SER A 10 0.73 -14.10 14.04
C SER A 10 0.07 -13.00 14.86
N GLY A 11 -0.99 -12.42 14.33
CA GLY A 11 -1.87 -11.53 15.05
C GLY A 11 -3.30 -11.91 14.72
N THR A 12 -4.06 -12.40 15.70
CA THR A 12 -5.51 -12.56 15.55
C THR A 12 -6.09 -11.15 15.58
N LEU A 13 -6.35 -10.60 14.40
CA LEU A 13 -7.02 -9.30 14.28
C LEU A 13 -8.46 -9.48 14.75
N SER A 14 -8.76 -9.00 15.97
CA SER A 14 -10.14 -8.89 16.42
C SER A 14 -10.77 -7.71 15.70
N PHE A 15 -11.58 -8.00 14.67
CA PHE A 15 -12.42 -7.01 13.99
C PHE A 15 -13.57 -6.50 14.89
N GLU A 16 -13.69 -6.96 16.13
CA GLU A 16 -14.75 -6.53 17.06
C GLU A 16 -14.71 -5.02 17.35
N HIS A 17 -13.57 -4.37 17.09
CA HIS A 17 -13.37 -2.93 17.26
C HIS A 17 -13.02 -2.22 15.94
N CYS A 18 -13.40 -2.82 14.81
CA CYS A 18 -13.11 -2.28 13.50
C CYS A 18 -14.38 -1.82 12.79
N GLU A 19 -14.39 -0.57 12.33
CA GLU A 19 -15.45 -0.02 11.49
C GLU A 19 -15.03 -0.06 10.01
N LYS A 20 -15.86 -0.66 9.16
CA LYS A 20 -15.61 -0.63 7.71
C LYS A 20 -15.90 0.76 7.17
N VAL A 21 -14.97 1.32 6.41
CA VAL A 21 -15.12 2.64 5.78
C VAL A 21 -15.07 2.57 4.28
N ASP A 22 -15.66 3.57 3.61
CA ASP A 22 -15.53 3.68 2.16
C ASP A 22 -14.11 4.16 1.81
N PRO A 23 -13.28 3.29 1.22
CA PRO A 23 -11.91 3.67 0.92
C PRO A 23 -11.82 4.71 -0.20
N ARG A 24 -12.86 4.86 -1.02
CA ARG A 24 -12.84 5.71 -2.22
C ARG A 24 -12.98 7.19 -1.90
N GLU A 25 -13.47 7.53 -0.71
CA GLU A 25 -13.63 8.93 -0.31
C GLU A 25 -12.30 9.63 -0.03
N ARG A 26 -11.24 8.88 0.36
CA ARG A 26 -9.94 9.47 0.73
C ARG A 26 -8.68 8.71 0.32
N LEU A 27 -8.69 7.38 0.31
CA LEU A 27 -7.45 6.59 0.22
C LEU A 27 -7.29 5.89 -1.12
N ILE A 28 -8.29 5.12 -1.53
CA ILE A 28 -8.24 4.23 -2.70
C ILE A 28 -9.13 4.81 -3.81
N GLY A 29 -8.65 5.90 -4.38
CA GLY A 29 -9.26 6.56 -5.55
C GLY A 29 -8.51 6.31 -6.85
N ARG A 30 -9.05 6.82 -7.96
CA ARG A 30 -8.42 6.72 -9.30
C ARG A 30 -7.00 7.30 -9.31
N GLY A 31 -6.75 8.41 -8.61
CA GLY A 31 -5.42 9.02 -8.55
C GLY A 31 -4.34 8.13 -7.93
N LEU A 32 -4.65 7.39 -6.87
CA LEU A 32 -3.72 6.41 -6.31
C LEU A 32 -3.42 5.31 -7.33
N ILE A 33 -4.45 4.76 -7.97
CA ILE A 33 -4.26 3.67 -8.94
C ILE A 33 -3.49 4.15 -10.18
N LYS A 34 -3.65 5.42 -10.58
CA LYS A 34 -2.83 6.06 -11.62
C LYS A 34 -1.34 6.09 -11.25
N ILE A 35 -1.00 6.50 -10.03
CA ILE A 35 0.38 6.49 -9.52
C ILE A 35 0.97 5.08 -9.63
N ILE A 36 0.23 4.09 -9.13
CA ILE A 36 0.70 2.71 -9.09
C ILE A 36 0.91 2.15 -10.50
N LEU A 37 -0.06 2.31 -11.41
CA LEU A 37 0.07 1.83 -12.79
C LEU A 37 1.22 2.52 -13.54
N GLY A 38 1.32 3.85 -13.42
CA GLY A 38 2.39 4.61 -14.07
C GLY A 38 3.78 4.20 -13.56
N PHE A 39 3.94 4.00 -12.25
CA PHE A 39 5.19 3.53 -11.67
C PHE A 39 5.54 2.09 -12.11
N LEU A 40 4.56 1.18 -12.07
CA LEU A 40 4.79 -0.22 -12.45
C LEU A 40 5.10 -0.37 -13.94
N ALA A 41 4.52 0.46 -14.80
CA ALA A 41 4.85 0.51 -16.23
C ALA A 41 6.19 1.21 -16.51
N GLY A 42 6.64 2.07 -15.59
CA GLY A 42 7.87 2.84 -15.71
C GLY A 42 9.13 1.98 -15.77
N PRO A 43 10.27 2.56 -16.21
CA PRO A 43 11.50 1.82 -16.52
C PRO A 43 12.13 1.10 -15.32
N GLU A 44 11.87 1.56 -14.09
CA GLU A 44 12.38 0.95 -12.87
C GLU A 44 11.80 -0.44 -12.61
N VAL A 45 10.55 -0.67 -13.04
CA VAL A 45 9.81 -1.91 -12.81
C VAL A 45 9.52 -2.64 -14.13
N ASN A 46 9.14 -1.91 -15.18
CA ASN A 46 8.81 -2.43 -16.50
C ASN A 46 7.88 -3.66 -16.45
N MET A 47 6.81 -3.55 -15.66
CA MET A 47 5.89 -4.65 -15.38
C MET A 47 4.92 -4.87 -16.56
N PRO A 48 4.75 -6.12 -17.03
CA PRO A 48 3.80 -6.45 -18.09
C PRO A 48 2.37 -6.05 -17.74
N VAL A 49 1.57 -5.72 -18.77
CA VAL A 49 0.19 -5.22 -18.64
C VAL A 49 -0.65 -6.09 -17.71
N LYS A 50 -0.63 -7.41 -17.93
CA LYS A 50 -1.41 -8.36 -17.16
C LYS A 50 -1.06 -8.32 -15.67
N GLU A 51 0.24 -8.38 -15.36
CA GLU A 51 0.74 -8.41 -13.97
C GLU A 51 0.43 -7.11 -13.24
N ARG A 52 0.69 -5.95 -13.85
CA ARG A 52 0.40 -4.67 -13.18
C ARG A 52 -1.10 -4.40 -13.00
N HIS A 53 -1.94 -4.90 -13.91
CA HIS A 53 -3.39 -4.83 -13.74
C HIS A 53 -3.88 -5.75 -12.61
N GLU A 54 -3.26 -6.92 -12.42
CA GLU A 54 -3.55 -7.79 -11.27
C GLU A 54 -3.16 -7.10 -9.95
N VAL A 55 -1.99 -6.46 -9.90
CA VAL A 55 -1.57 -5.61 -8.77
C VAL A 55 -2.59 -4.51 -8.50
N ALA A 56 -2.94 -3.71 -9.52
CA ALA A 56 -3.89 -2.62 -9.37
C ALA A 56 -5.27 -3.11 -8.90
N ARG A 57 -5.78 -4.24 -9.43
CA ARG A 57 -7.03 -4.86 -8.96
C ARG A 57 -6.96 -5.22 -7.49
N SER A 58 -5.86 -5.81 -7.03
CA SER A 58 -5.70 -6.21 -5.62
C SER A 58 -5.89 -5.04 -4.65
N ILE A 59 -5.54 -3.83 -5.09
CA ILE A 59 -5.67 -2.58 -4.32
C ILE A 59 -7.09 -2.02 -4.45
N VAL A 60 -7.66 -2.02 -5.66
CA VAL A 60 -9.04 -1.54 -5.90
C VAL A 60 -10.07 -2.30 -5.08
N VAL A 61 -9.87 -3.61 -4.86
CA VAL A 61 -10.81 -4.47 -4.11
C VAL A 61 -10.59 -4.45 -2.60
N LEU A 62 -9.62 -3.68 -2.10
CA LEU A 62 -9.38 -3.58 -0.66
C LEU A 62 -10.60 -3.04 0.07
N SER A 63 -11.00 -3.73 1.14
CA SER A 63 -11.88 -3.21 2.16
C SER A 63 -11.04 -2.56 3.25
N VAL A 64 -11.30 -1.29 3.54
CA VAL A 64 -10.60 -0.54 4.57
C VAL A 64 -11.40 -0.58 5.87
N TYR A 65 -10.71 -0.86 6.96
CA TYR A 65 -11.27 -0.95 8.30
C TYR A 65 -10.52 0.00 9.23
N LYS A 66 -11.24 0.94 9.82
CA LYS A 66 -10.74 1.80 10.90
C LYS A 66 -10.73 1.04 12.21
N SER A 67 -9.63 1.12 12.95
CA SER A 67 -9.48 0.57 14.29
C SER A 67 -9.40 1.71 15.31
N ASP A 68 -10.21 1.63 16.36
CA ASP A 68 -10.17 2.54 17.52
C ASP A 68 -9.00 2.24 18.48
N LYS A 69 -8.24 1.17 18.19
CA LYS A 69 -7.11 0.68 18.95
C LYS A 69 -5.85 0.60 18.10
N PRO A 70 -4.65 0.78 18.70
CA PRO A 70 -3.39 0.60 18.01
C PRO A 70 -3.27 -0.79 17.39
N ILE A 71 -2.84 -0.88 16.12
CA ILE A 71 -2.65 -2.15 15.43
C ILE A 71 -1.32 -2.76 15.91
N GLN A 72 -1.39 -3.68 16.85
CA GLN A 72 -0.20 -4.39 17.34
C GLN A 72 0.10 -5.60 16.46
N VAL A 73 1.34 -5.66 15.95
CA VAL A 73 1.84 -6.74 15.12
C VAL A 73 3.01 -7.41 15.81
N CYS A 74 2.93 -8.73 15.97
CA CYS A 74 4.05 -9.54 16.44
C CYS A 74 4.75 -10.17 15.23
N TYR A 75 6.02 -9.84 15.07
CA TYR A 75 6.91 -10.43 14.09
C TYR A 75 7.73 -11.52 14.75
N GLN A 76 7.55 -12.75 14.26
CA GLN A 76 8.44 -13.84 14.62
C GLN A 76 9.51 -13.99 13.55
N LEU A 77 10.77 -13.81 13.95
CA LEU A 77 11.95 -14.02 13.11
C LEU A 77 12.65 -15.29 13.59
N LYS A 78 12.93 -16.21 12.67
CA LYS A 78 13.71 -17.42 12.95
C LYS A 78 15.09 -17.32 12.27
N PRO A 79 16.06 -16.62 12.89
CA PRO A 79 17.40 -16.50 12.31
C PRO A 79 18.18 -17.82 12.30
N SER A 80 17.80 -18.81 13.12
CA SER A 80 18.34 -20.17 13.03
C SER A 80 17.31 -21.19 13.53
N ALA A 81 17.53 -22.48 13.26
CA ALA A 81 16.62 -23.56 13.66
C ALA A 81 16.34 -23.63 15.18
N SER A 82 17.23 -23.09 16.01
CA SER A 82 17.12 -23.09 17.48
C SER A 82 16.69 -21.74 18.06
N THR A 83 16.61 -20.69 17.25
CA THR A 83 16.44 -19.31 17.73
C THR A 83 15.21 -18.69 17.07
N THR A 84 14.24 -18.31 17.88
CA THR A 84 13.10 -17.48 17.47
C THR A 84 13.17 -16.17 18.24
N VAL A 85 13.10 -15.05 17.53
CA VAL A 85 13.03 -13.71 18.09
C VAL A 85 11.66 -13.16 17.80
N GLU A 86 10.94 -12.73 18.84
CA GLU A 86 9.65 -12.08 18.71
C GLU A 86 9.82 -10.58 18.88
N VAL A 87 9.25 -9.80 17.97
CA VAL A 87 9.27 -8.34 18.02
C VAL A 87 7.86 -7.85 17.87
N GLU A 88 7.37 -7.19 18.92
CA GLU A 88 6.10 -6.47 18.87
C GLU A 88 6.33 -5.07 18.32
N LYS A 89 5.47 -4.66 17.37
CA LYS A 89 5.50 -3.32 16.79
C LYS A 89 4.08 -2.80 16.64
N LEU A 90 3.89 -1.53 16.97
CA LEU A 90 2.66 -0.81 16.64
C LEU A 90 2.72 -0.34 15.18
N LYS A 91 1.60 -0.49 14.47
CA LYS A 91 1.41 0.00 13.11
C LYS A 91 0.19 0.90 13.05
N LEU A 92 0.26 1.90 12.17
CA LEU A 92 -0.88 2.75 11.83
C LEU A 92 -1.64 2.22 10.62
N VAL A 93 -0.94 1.51 9.72
CA VAL A 93 -1.54 0.86 8.56
C VAL A 93 -1.00 -0.55 8.44
N LEU A 94 -1.90 -1.52 8.24
CA LEU A 94 -1.54 -2.92 8.03
C LEU A 94 -2.36 -3.48 6.88
N TRP A 95 -1.68 -4.00 5.86
CA TRP A 95 -2.29 -4.82 4.84
C TRP A 95 -2.12 -6.28 5.24
N GLU A 96 -3.23 -6.93 5.58
CA GLU A 96 -3.21 -8.34 5.94
C GLU A 96 -2.81 -9.21 4.73
N LYS A 97 -1.79 -10.06 4.93
CA LYS A 97 -1.30 -10.95 3.88
C LYS A 97 -2.40 -11.95 3.50
N ASN A 98 -2.62 -12.12 2.20
CA ASN A 98 -3.60 -13.05 1.61
C ASN A 98 -5.08 -12.68 1.88
N SER A 99 -5.36 -11.45 2.31
CA SER A 99 -6.73 -10.94 2.36
C SER A 99 -6.84 -9.57 1.68
N PRO A 100 -8.05 -9.18 1.26
CA PRO A 100 -8.31 -7.85 0.73
C PRO A 100 -8.58 -6.85 1.87
N HIS A 101 -7.99 -7.02 3.06
CA HIS A 101 -8.25 -6.16 4.21
C HIS A 101 -7.07 -5.22 4.46
N LEU A 102 -7.38 -3.92 4.49
CA LEU A 102 -6.46 -2.88 4.94
C LEU A 102 -6.98 -2.31 6.25
N LEU A 103 -6.20 -2.44 7.31
CA LEU A 103 -6.50 -1.86 8.61
C LEU A 103 -5.78 -0.53 8.73
N ILE A 104 -6.50 0.46 9.25
CA ILE A 104 -5.97 1.80 9.51
C ILE A 104 -6.32 2.23 10.93
N ASP A 105 -5.41 2.92 11.58
CA ASP A 105 -5.63 3.56 12.88
C ASP A 105 -6.55 4.79 12.72
N GLU A 106 -7.59 4.87 13.55
CA GLU A 106 -8.61 5.93 13.47
C GLU A 106 -8.03 7.32 13.78
N LEU A 107 -7.14 7.43 14.78
CA LEU A 107 -6.58 8.71 15.18
C LEU A 107 -5.74 9.31 14.06
N GLY A 108 -4.84 8.51 13.48
CA GLY A 108 -4.04 8.94 12.33
C GLY A 108 -4.87 9.24 11.08
N TYR A 109 -6.02 8.58 10.90
CA TYR A 109 -6.91 8.82 9.76
C TYR A 109 -7.76 10.08 9.88
N GLU A 110 -8.31 10.38 11.07
CA GLU A 110 -9.19 11.53 11.30
C GLU A 110 -8.40 12.85 11.46
N ASP A 111 -7.19 12.81 12.04
CA ASP A 111 -6.23 13.94 12.01
C ASP A 111 -5.53 14.07 10.63
N GLY A 112 -5.83 13.14 9.72
CA GLY A 112 -5.05 12.73 8.55
C GLY A 112 -4.91 13.70 7.37
N LYS A 113 -4.96 15.02 7.60
CA LYS A 113 -4.41 15.97 6.62
C LYS A 113 -2.90 16.18 6.79
N ASP A 114 -2.39 16.09 8.02
CA ASP A 114 -1.00 16.45 8.35
C ASP A 114 -0.22 15.36 9.11
N ASP A 115 -0.82 14.20 9.40
CA ASP A 115 -0.10 13.10 10.05
C ASP A 115 0.84 12.39 9.07
N LEU A 116 2.07 12.88 9.03
CA LEU A 116 3.14 12.33 8.22
C LEU A 116 3.47 10.87 8.56
N GLU A 117 3.27 10.45 9.81
CA GLU A 117 3.53 9.07 10.24
C GLU A 117 2.48 8.12 9.62
N PHE A 118 1.20 8.52 9.64
CA PHE A 118 0.14 7.79 8.97
C PHE A 118 0.41 7.69 7.46
N VAL A 119 0.71 8.81 6.81
CA VAL A 119 0.95 8.86 5.35
C VAL A 119 2.15 8.00 4.94
N ALA A 120 3.23 8.07 5.70
CA ALA A 120 4.40 7.22 5.49
C ALA A 120 4.05 5.74 5.68
N SER A 121 3.31 5.40 6.75
CA SER A 121 2.88 4.01 7.01
C SER A 121 1.96 3.48 5.90
N PHE A 122 1.02 4.28 5.41
CA PHE A 122 0.12 3.92 4.31
C PHE A 122 0.89 3.62 3.03
N ALA A 123 1.77 4.54 2.64
CA ALA A 123 2.57 4.43 1.42
C ALA A 123 3.54 3.24 1.47
N ASP A 124 4.19 3.01 2.61
CA ASP A 124 5.08 1.88 2.82
C ASP A 124 4.33 0.55 2.73
N GLU A 125 3.16 0.46 3.36
CA GLU A 125 2.40 -0.79 3.37
C GLU A 125 1.94 -1.19 1.97
N LEU A 126 1.43 -0.24 1.19
CA LEU A 126 1.03 -0.49 -0.21
C LEU A 126 2.23 -0.82 -1.10
N SER A 127 3.34 -0.09 -0.96
CA SER A 127 4.51 -0.29 -1.83
C SER A 127 5.21 -1.61 -1.53
N ARG A 128 5.34 -1.96 -0.24
CA ARG A 128 5.96 -3.22 0.20
C ARG A 128 5.07 -4.41 -0.11
N GLY A 129 3.75 -4.27 0.01
CA GLY A 129 2.79 -5.32 -0.35
C GLY A 129 2.93 -5.82 -1.79
N GLN A 130 3.43 -4.96 -2.69
CA GLN A 130 3.55 -5.27 -4.12
C GLN A 130 4.97 -5.60 -4.58
N LEU A 131 5.99 -4.90 -4.05
CA LEU A 131 7.32 -4.91 -4.64
C LEU A 131 8.43 -5.45 -3.72
N ALA A 132 8.22 -5.52 -2.39
CA ALA A 132 9.33 -5.74 -1.45
C ALA A 132 10.09 -7.07 -1.65
N GLN A 133 9.43 -8.11 -2.16
CA GLN A 133 10.08 -9.41 -2.35
C GLN A 133 10.96 -9.47 -3.60
N VAL A 134 10.66 -8.67 -4.62
CA VAL A 134 11.30 -8.76 -5.94
C VAL A 134 12.20 -7.57 -6.22
N ARG A 135 11.80 -6.36 -5.76
CA ARG A 135 12.48 -5.08 -6.05
C ARG A 135 12.36 -4.11 -4.86
N PRO A 136 13.18 -4.28 -3.81
CA PRO A 136 13.07 -3.46 -2.59
C PRO A 136 13.31 -1.96 -2.83
N THR A 137 14.24 -1.58 -3.71
CA THR A 137 14.50 -0.16 -4.03
C THR A 137 13.32 0.49 -4.74
N ALA A 138 12.64 -0.25 -5.62
CA ALA A 138 11.45 0.21 -6.31
C ALA A 138 10.26 0.39 -5.34
N ALA A 139 10.19 -0.41 -4.28
CA ALA A 139 9.19 -0.22 -3.23
C ALA A 139 9.41 1.11 -2.49
N ASP A 140 10.66 1.46 -2.18
CA ASP A 140 10.97 2.73 -1.51
C ASP A 140 10.68 3.95 -2.42
N ALA A 141 10.92 3.82 -3.73
CA ALA A 141 10.57 4.86 -4.71
C ALA A 141 9.05 5.03 -4.86
N LEU A 142 8.30 3.93 -5.01
CA LEU A 142 6.85 3.97 -5.06
C LEU A 142 6.25 4.59 -3.80
N SER A 143 6.78 4.27 -2.61
CA SER A 143 6.31 4.84 -1.35
C SER A 143 6.39 6.37 -1.37
N LYS A 144 7.51 6.93 -1.80
CA LYS A 144 7.67 8.40 -1.91
C LYS A 144 6.65 9.03 -2.86
N ILE A 145 6.37 8.39 -4.00
CA ILE A 145 5.39 8.93 -4.97
C ILE A 145 3.97 8.83 -4.42
N ILE A 146 3.62 7.76 -3.70
CA ILE A 146 2.32 7.65 -3.02
C ILE A 146 2.19 8.74 -1.94
N GLN A 147 3.24 9.01 -1.16
CA GLN A 147 3.23 10.10 -0.16
C GLN A 147 3.00 11.46 -0.84
N MET A 148 3.70 11.76 -1.94
CA MET A 148 3.47 12.99 -2.71
C MET A 148 2.04 13.06 -3.26
N GLY A 149 1.50 11.96 -3.80
CA GLY A 149 0.12 11.90 -4.27
C GLY A 149 -0.90 12.14 -3.15
N TYR A 150 -0.63 11.62 -1.96
CA TYR A 150 -1.49 11.81 -0.79
C TYR A 150 -1.60 13.29 -0.40
N MET A 151 -0.49 14.04 -0.45
CA MET A 151 -0.49 15.50 -0.17
C MET A 151 -1.45 16.28 -1.06
N PHE A 152 -1.72 15.79 -2.26
CA PHE A 152 -2.67 16.38 -3.21
C PHE A 152 -4.02 15.64 -3.25
N HIS A 153 -4.33 14.86 -2.20
CA HIS A 153 -5.55 14.07 -2.06
C HIS A 153 -5.81 13.13 -3.24
N PHE A 154 -4.75 12.65 -3.88
CA PHE A 154 -4.82 11.87 -5.12
C PHE A 154 -5.71 12.53 -6.20
N ASN A 155 -5.74 13.87 -6.25
CA ASN A 155 -6.47 14.59 -7.28
C ASN A 155 -5.92 14.19 -8.65
N GLU A 156 -6.80 13.81 -9.58
CA GLU A 156 -6.36 13.24 -10.85
C GLU A 156 -5.52 14.21 -11.69
N ASN A 157 -5.76 15.52 -11.64
CA ASN A 157 -4.97 16.50 -12.40
C ASN A 157 -3.58 16.68 -11.78
N GLU A 158 -3.51 16.78 -10.45
CA GLU A 158 -2.24 16.89 -9.72
C GLU A 158 -1.40 15.62 -9.88
N VAL A 159 -2.04 14.45 -9.86
CA VAL A 159 -1.38 13.16 -10.12
C VAL A 159 -0.83 13.08 -11.53
N MET A 160 -1.55 13.56 -12.55
CA MET A 160 -1.01 13.59 -13.92
C MET A 160 0.23 14.48 -14.02
N PHE A 161 0.22 15.64 -13.36
CA PHE A 161 1.40 16.50 -13.28
C PHE A 161 2.56 15.82 -12.53
N LEU A 162 2.27 15.15 -11.41
CA LEU A 162 3.25 14.38 -10.64
C LEU A 162 3.90 13.27 -11.50
N LEU A 163 3.10 12.47 -12.20
CA LEU A 163 3.58 11.42 -13.10
C LEU A 163 4.51 12.00 -14.16
N MET A 164 4.10 13.09 -14.82
CA MET A 164 4.93 13.79 -15.80
C MET A 164 6.26 14.26 -15.19
N LYS A 165 6.22 14.81 -13.96
CA LYS A 165 7.40 15.32 -13.26
C LYS A 165 8.39 14.20 -12.89
N GLU A 166 7.87 13.03 -12.53
CA GLU A 166 8.63 11.81 -12.21
C GLU A 166 9.00 11.00 -13.47
N ASN A 167 8.71 11.52 -14.68
CA ASN A 167 8.93 10.84 -15.95
C ASN A 167 8.26 9.45 -16.01
N LEU A 168 7.05 9.38 -15.48
CA LEU A 168 6.15 8.23 -15.50
C LEU A 168 4.98 8.52 -16.43
N GLU A 169 4.51 7.50 -17.13
CA GLU A 169 3.42 7.63 -18.10
C GLU A 169 2.35 6.56 -17.84
N LEU A 170 1.09 6.94 -18.06
CA LEU A 170 -0.02 5.99 -18.09
C LEU A 170 -0.21 5.48 -19.51
N LEU A 171 -0.13 4.17 -19.67
CA LEU A 171 -0.36 3.53 -20.96
C LEU A 171 -1.86 3.46 -21.27
N VAL A 172 -2.20 3.35 -22.56
CA VAL A 172 -3.60 3.34 -23.01
C VAL A 172 -4.38 2.17 -22.40
N GLU A 173 -3.74 1.02 -22.21
CA GLU A 173 -4.31 -0.14 -21.54
C GLU A 173 -4.63 0.13 -20.06
N ASP A 174 -3.84 0.96 -19.39
CA ASP A 174 -4.00 1.32 -17.98
C ASP A 174 -5.16 2.31 -17.79
N VAL A 175 -5.33 3.23 -18.74
CA VAL A 175 -6.51 4.13 -18.78
C VAL A 175 -7.80 3.32 -18.94
N LYS A 176 -7.83 2.36 -19.88
CA LYS A 176 -9.00 1.48 -20.07
C LYS A 176 -9.32 0.66 -18.83
N PHE A 177 -8.28 0.15 -18.16
CA PHE A 177 -8.45 -0.57 -16.90
C PHE A 177 -9.05 0.33 -15.81
N LEU A 178 -8.51 1.55 -15.63
CA LEU A 178 -8.99 2.53 -14.66
C LEU A 178 -10.45 2.88 -14.90
N ASP A 179 -10.84 3.11 -16.15
CA ASP A 179 -12.22 3.40 -16.50
C ASP A 179 -13.11 2.23 -16.09
N SER A 180 -12.77 1.00 -16.49
CA SER A 180 -13.56 -0.18 -16.12
C SER A 180 -13.63 -0.45 -14.61
N ALA A 181 -12.59 -0.09 -13.83
CA ALA A 181 -12.51 -0.40 -12.40
C ALA A 181 -13.31 0.57 -11.52
N PHE A 182 -13.59 1.78 -12.03
CA PHE A 182 -14.25 2.86 -11.30
C PHE A 182 -15.53 3.38 -12.01
N LEU A 183 -16.10 2.58 -12.90
CA LEU A 183 -17.43 2.79 -13.49
C LEU A 183 -18.55 2.81 -12.43
#